data_AF-A0A2J6NPJ9-F1
#
_entry.id   AF-A0A2J6NPJ9-F1
#
_cell.length_a   1.000
_cell.length_b   1.000
_cell.length_c   1.000
_cell.angle_alpha   90.00
_cell.angle_beta   90.00
_cell.angle_gamma   90.00
#
_symmetry.space_group_name_H-M   'P 1'
#
loop_
_entity.id
_entity.type
_entity.pdbx_description
1 polymer ?
#
loop_
_entity_poly.entity_id
_entity_poly.type
_entity_poly.pdbx_seq_one_letter_code
_entity_poly.pdbx_strand_id
1 'polypeptide(L)'
;MKVSILKKKEITLTMIIISTILLIGFLYFLQRNFRQDNYGYSFVMYIGAVVFYANLYDNLPKDGQFWLMIVTVLILIAITGGYIYRAVTATSDERHRWYAVALGILAIILAIIFKFIL
;
A
#
# COMPACT_ATOMS: atom_id res chain seq x y z
N MET A 1 -27.10 -25.48 -8.70
CA MET A 1 -27.02 -23.99 -8.74
C MET A 1 -26.61 -23.36 -7.39
N LYS A 2 -27.18 -23.75 -6.24
CA LYS A 2 -26.72 -23.25 -4.91
C LYS A 2 -25.27 -23.64 -4.54
N VAL A 3 -24.85 -24.85 -4.91
CA VAL A 3 -23.51 -25.39 -4.58
C VAL A 3 -22.37 -24.64 -5.28
N SER A 4 -22.58 -24.17 -6.52
CA SER A 4 -21.56 -23.41 -7.25
C SER A 4 -21.37 -21.98 -6.70
N ILE A 5 -22.43 -21.38 -6.17
CA ILE A 5 -22.39 -20.04 -5.55
C ILE A 5 -21.63 -20.08 -4.22
N LEU A 6 -21.88 -21.10 -3.40
CA LEU A 6 -21.16 -21.30 -2.13
C LEU A 6 -19.66 -21.52 -2.36
N LYS A 7 -19.30 -22.38 -3.31
CA LYS A 7 -17.90 -22.66 -3.65
C LYS A 7 -17.17 -21.41 -4.18
N LYS A 8 -17.85 -20.58 -4.97
CA LYS A 8 -17.29 -19.30 -5.46
C LYS A 8 -17.03 -18.33 -4.30
N LYS A 9 -17.95 -18.24 -3.33
CA LYS A 9 -17.81 -17.37 -2.16
C LYS A 9 -16.65 -17.79 -1.25
N GLU A 10 -16.45 -19.09 -1.04
CA GLU A 10 -15.31 -19.63 -0.27
C GLU A 10 -13.96 -19.35 -0.93
N ILE A 11 -13.89 -19.48 -2.26
CA ILE A 11 -12.67 -19.16 -3.03
C ILE A 11 -12.32 -17.67 -2.87
N THR A 12 -13.30 -16.77 -3.01
CA THR A 12 -13.09 -15.33 -2.84
C THR A 12 -12.64 -14.99 -1.41
N LEU A 13 -13.25 -15.58 -0.38
CA LEU A 13 -12.86 -15.34 1.01
C LEU A 13 -11.42 -15.81 1.29
N THR A 14 -11.05 -16.98 0.77
CA THR A 14 -9.69 -17.52 0.92
C THR A 14 -8.66 -16.61 0.26
N MET A 15 -8.95 -16.11 -0.95
CA MET A 15 -8.08 -15.17 -1.66
C MET A 15 -7.92 -13.84 -0.92
N ILE A 16 -8.99 -13.31 -0.31
CA ILE A 16 -8.94 -12.11 0.52
C ILE A 16 -8.00 -12.32 1.71
N ILE A 17 -8.14 -13.44 2.44
CA ILE A 17 -7.31 -13.74 3.61
C ILE A 17 -5.83 -13.87 3.23
N ILE A 18 -5.53 -14.66 2.20
CA ILE A 18 -4.16 -14.89 1.73
C ILE A 18 -3.52 -13.56 1.29
N SER A 19 -4.24 -12.77 0.48
CA SER A 19 -3.74 -11.49 0.00
C SER A 19 -3.50 -10.50 1.15
N THR A 20 -4.36 -10.52 2.18
CA THR A 20 -4.19 -9.68 3.36
C THR A 20 -2.95 -10.07 4.16
N ILE A 21 -2.75 -11.37 4.42
CA ILE A 21 -1.57 -11.88 5.15
C ILE A 21 -0.29 -11.54 4.39
N LEU A 22 -0.28 -11.79 3.08
CA LEU A 22 0.89 -11.49 2.24
C LEU A 22 1.15 -9.98 2.19
N LEU A 23 0.11 -9.15 2.01
CA LEU A 23 0.25 -7.69 2.06
C LEU A 23 0.91 -7.22 3.37
N ILE A 24 0.42 -7.71 4.51
CA ILE A 24 0.99 -7.36 5.83
C ILE A 24 2.46 -7.81 5.92
N GLY A 25 2.77 -9.03 5.48
CA GLY A 25 4.13 -9.56 5.46
C GLY A 25 5.07 -8.69 4.61
N PHE A 26 4.66 -8.37 3.39
CA PHE A 26 5.44 -7.53 2.48
C PHE A 26 5.64 -6.11 3.01
N LEU A 27 4.61 -5.50 3.62
CA LEU A 27 4.75 -4.18 4.26
C LEU A 27 5.70 -4.20 5.47
N TYR A 28 5.66 -5.26 6.28
CA TYR A 28 6.59 -5.44 7.40
C TYR A 28 8.04 -5.57 6.90
N PHE A 29 8.28 -6.43 5.92
CA PHE A 29 9.62 -6.59 5.34
C PHE A 29 10.10 -5.36 4.59
N LEU A 30 9.20 -4.63 3.93
CA LEU A 30 9.50 -3.34 3.30
C LEU A 30 10.08 -2.37 4.34
N GLN A 31 9.36 -2.17 5.44
CA GLN A 31 9.79 -1.27 6.51
C GLN A 31 11.11 -1.74 7.15
N ARG A 32 11.26 -3.04 7.37
CA ARG A 32 12.49 -3.62 7.94
C ARG A 32 13.70 -3.38 7.04
N ASN A 33 13.61 -3.73 5.76
CA ASN A 33 14.71 -3.54 4.80
C ASN A 33 15.04 -2.06 4.60
N PHE A 34 14.03 -1.18 4.66
CA PHE A 34 14.25 0.25 4.46
C PHE A 34 15.00 0.88 5.64
N ARG A 35 14.74 0.40 6.86
CA ARG A 35 15.50 0.77 8.07
C ARG A 35 16.94 0.25 8.07
N GLN A 36 17.21 -0.82 7.33
CA GLN A 36 18.56 -1.39 7.20
C GLN A 36 19.31 -0.85 5.98
N ASP A 37 18.80 0.22 5.35
CA ASP A 37 19.33 0.81 4.12
C ASP A 37 19.49 -0.20 2.96
N ASN A 38 18.75 -1.32 3.00
CA ASN A 38 18.73 -2.32 1.95
C ASN A 38 17.67 -1.98 0.90
N TYR A 39 17.95 -0.92 0.14
CA TYR A 39 17.00 -0.32 -0.80
C TYR A 39 16.57 -1.27 -1.93
N GLY A 40 17.45 -2.19 -2.36
CA GLY A 40 17.12 -3.19 -3.39
C GLY A 40 16.04 -4.17 -2.93
N TYR A 41 16.20 -4.74 -1.72
CA TYR A 41 15.16 -5.60 -1.16
C TYR A 41 13.91 -4.82 -0.76
N SER A 42 14.04 -3.60 -0.25
CA SER A 42 12.88 -2.73 -0.02
C SER A 42 12.06 -2.52 -1.27
N PHE A 43 12.69 -2.29 -2.43
CA PHE A 43 11.96 -2.14 -3.69
C PHE A 43 11.19 -3.41 -4.08
N VAL A 44 11.81 -4.59 -3.95
CA VAL A 44 11.11 -5.87 -4.18
C VAL A 44 9.93 -6.04 -3.23
N MET A 45 10.10 -5.68 -1.95
CA MET A 45 9.02 -5.76 -0.97
C MET A 45 7.87 -4.79 -1.28
N TYR A 46 8.18 -3.61 -1.81
CA TYR A 46 7.20 -2.64 -2.27
C TYR A 46 6.37 -3.18 -3.44
N ILE A 47 7.02 -3.74 -4.48
CA ILE A 47 6.31 -4.36 -5.61
C ILE A 47 5.38 -5.47 -5.12
N GLY A 48 5.85 -6.34 -4.23
CA GLY A 48 5.02 -7.40 -3.67
C GLY A 48 3.81 -6.86 -2.90
N ALA A 49 3.99 -5.82 -2.08
CA ALA A 49 2.89 -5.16 -1.39
C ALA A 49 1.85 -4.59 -2.39
N VAL A 50 2.28 -3.96 -3.48
CA VAL A 50 1.39 -3.44 -4.53
C VAL A 50 0.62 -4.57 -5.21
N VAL A 51 1.27 -5.69 -5.54
CA VAL A 51 0.62 -6.84 -6.19
C VAL A 51 -0.46 -7.45 -5.29
N PHE A 52 -0.17 -7.68 -4.01
CA PHE A 52 -1.15 -8.25 -3.08
C PHE A 52 -2.25 -7.26 -2.70
N TYR A 53 -1.96 -5.96 -2.68
CA TYR A 53 -2.98 -4.93 -2.55
C TYR A 53 -3.96 -4.95 -3.73
N ALA A 54 -3.46 -5.00 -4.97
CA ALA A 54 -4.29 -5.08 -6.16
C ALA A 54 -5.15 -6.36 -6.17
N ASN A 55 -4.55 -7.51 -5.84
CA ASN A 55 -5.30 -8.76 -5.75
C ASN A 55 -6.37 -8.74 -4.65
N LEU A 56 -6.07 -8.15 -3.48
CA LEU A 56 -7.05 -7.95 -2.42
C LEU A 56 -8.20 -7.05 -2.88
N TYR A 57 -7.87 -5.95 -3.56
CA TYR A 57 -8.84 -5.01 -4.11
C TYR A 57 -9.79 -5.70 -5.11
N ASP A 58 -9.26 -6.45 -6.08
CA ASP A 58 -10.08 -7.10 -7.11
C ASP A 58 -11.01 -8.19 -6.56
N ASN A 59 -10.64 -8.82 -5.44
CA ASN A 59 -11.46 -9.85 -4.80
C ASN A 59 -12.49 -9.29 -3.80
N LEU A 60 -12.44 -8.00 -3.45
CA LEU A 60 -13.44 -7.37 -2.58
C LEU A 60 -14.73 -7.01 -3.34
N PRO A 61 -15.90 -7.05 -2.68
CA PRO A 61 -17.11 -6.44 -3.24
C PRO A 61 -16.91 -4.93 -3.43
N LYS A 62 -17.70 -4.31 -4.33
CA LYS A 62 -17.55 -2.88 -4.69
C LYS A 62 -17.50 -1.93 -3.48
N ASP A 63 -18.35 -2.15 -2.48
CA ASP A 63 -18.34 -1.34 -1.26
C ASP A 63 -17.02 -1.52 -0.48
N GLY A 64 -16.51 -2.75 -0.42
CA GLY A 64 -15.23 -3.07 0.22
C GLY A 64 -14.03 -2.46 -0.51
N GLN A 65 -14.06 -2.43 -1.84
CA GLN A 65 -13.04 -1.76 -2.68
C GLN A 65 -12.96 -0.27 -2.36
N PHE A 66 -14.12 0.40 -2.30
CA PHE A 66 -14.20 1.82 -1.97
C PHE A 66 -13.63 2.13 -0.59
N TRP A 67 -14.02 1.36 0.44
CA TRP A 67 -13.50 1.53 1.79
C TRP A 67 -12.00 1.24 1.90
N LEU A 68 -11.50 0.18 1.25
CA LEU A 68 -10.08 -0.15 1.24
C LEU A 68 -9.26 0.98 0.60
N MET A 69 -9.75 1.54 -0.50
CA MET A 69 -9.13 2.68 -1.17
C MET A 69 -9.07 3.90 -0.27
N ILE A 70 -10.20 4.31 0.34
CA ILE A 70 -10.24 5.47 1.25
C ILE A 70 -9.24 5.31 2.39
N VAL A 71 -9.25 4.14 3.05
CA VAL A 71 -8.33 3.88 4.16
C VAL A 71 -6.88 3.96 3.69
N THR A 72 -6.58 3.44 2.49
CA THR A 72 -5.23 3.48 1.92
C THR A 72 -4.80 4.92 1.64
N VAL A 73 -5.65 5.73 1.02
CA VAL A 73 -5.37 7.14 0.74
C VAL A 73 -5.12 7.92 2.05
N LEU A 74 -5.98 7.73 3.06
CA LEU A 74 -5.80 8.39 4.36
C LEU A 74 -4.49 7.99 5.04
N ILE A 75 -4.13 6.70 5.00
CA ILE A 75 -2.85 6.22 5.52
C ILE A 75 -1.68 6.85 4.76
N LEU A 76 -1.72 6.89 3.43
CA LEU A 76 -0.66 7.49 2.62
C LEU A 76 -0.52 8.99 2.91
N ILE A 77 -1.62 9.72 3.10
CA ILE A 77 -1.62 11.14 3.51
C ILE A 77 -0.94 11.29 4.87
N ALA A 78 -1.33 10.48 5.85
CA ALA A 78 -0.74 10.52 7.20
C ALA A 78 0.77 10.22 7.18
N ILE A 79 1.19 9.21 6.42
CA ILE A 79 2.60 8.85 6.23
C ILE A 79 3.36 10.00 5.55
N THR A 80 2.81 10.55 4.48
CA THR A 80 3.42 11.68 3.75
C THR A 80 3.61 12.88 4.68
N GLY A 81 2.58 13.27 5.42
CA GLY A 81 2.65 14.36 6.40
C GLY A 81 3.72 14.11 7.45
N GLY A 82 3.83 12.87 7.96
CA GLY A 82 4.86 12.49 8.91
C GLY A 82 6.29 12.60 8.35
N TYR A 83 6.50 12.22 7.09
CA TYR A 83 7.81 12.38 6.44
C TYR A 83 8.13 13.81 6.08
N ILE A 84 7.15 14.62 5.66
CA ILE A 84 7.32 16.06 5.47
C ILE A 84 7.74 16.72 6.79
N TYR A 85 7.05 16.43 7.90
CA TYR A 85 7.40 16.96 9.21
C TYR A 85 8.85 16.62 9.59
N ARG A 86 9.27 15.35 9.41
CA ARG A 86 10.66 14.93 9.64
C ARG A 86 11.65 15.63 8.70
N ALA A 87 11.30 15.86 7.44
CA ALA A 87 12.15 16.59 6.51
C ALA A 87 12.39 18.04 6.98
N VAL A 88 11.33 18.70 7.45
CA VAL A 88 11.40 20.08 7.95
C VAL A 88 12.22 20.18 9.23
N THR A 89 12.16 19.18 10.12
CA THR A 89 12.91 19.18 11.39
C THR A 89 14.31 18.58 11.32
N ALA A 90 14.67 17.89 10.23
CA ALA A 90 15.99 17.30 10.04
C ALA A 90 17.09 18.33 9.70
N THR A 91 18.32 18.04 10.15
CA THR A 91 19.56 18.73 9.75
C THR A 91 19.85 18.51 8.25
N SER A 92 20.70 19.36 7.66
CA SER A 92 20.80 19.51 6.18
C SER A 92 21.03 18.22 5.40
N ASP A 93 21.79 17.26 5.96
CA ASP A 93 22.14 16.01 5.28
C ASP A 93 20.98 15.01 5.18
N GLU A 94 20.09 14.94 6.17
CA GLU A 94 18.97 13.99 6.15
C GLU A 94 17.70 14.57 5.50
N ARG A 95 17.61 15.91 5.43
CA ARG A 95 16.44 16.62 4.91
C ARG A 95 16.09 16.21 3.46
N HIS A 96 17.08 16.03 2.59
CA HIS A 96 16.87 15.66 1.18
C HIS A 96 16.26 14.25 1.03
N ARG A 97 16.68 13.29 1.86
CA ARG A 97 16.13 11.93 1.89
C ARG A 97 14.65 11.96 2.25
N TRP A 98 14.28 12.70 3.30
CA TRP A 98 12.89 12.78 3.76
C TRP A 98 11.97 13.51 2.77
N TYR A 99 12.46 14.55 2.08
CA TYR A 99 11.72 15.21 1.00
C TYR A 99 11.48 14.28 -0.20
N ALA A 100 12.49 13.51 -0.62
CA ALA A 100 12.34 12.56 -1.73
C ALA A 100 11.30 11.47 -1.41
N VAL A 101 11.28 10.97 -0.17
CA VAL A 101 10.27 10.01 0.29
C VAL A 101 8.87 10.62 0.27
N ALA A 102 8.70 11.85 0.75
CA ALA A 102 7.41 12.55 0.72
C ALA A 102 6.87 12.77 -0.71
N LEU A 103 7.75 13.17 -1.63
CA LEU A 103 7.40 13.37 -3.05
C LEU A 103 6.96 12.06 -3.72
N GLY A 104 7.63 10.94 -3.40
CA GLY A 104 7.26 9.63 -3.90
C GLY A 104 5.86 9.20 -3.45
N ILE A 105 5.52 9.43 -2.17
CA ILE A 105 4.18 9.08 -1.67
C ILE A 105 3.11 10.00 -2.27
N LEU A 106 3.41 11.30 -2.44
CA LEU A 106 2.52 12.24 -3.12
C LEU A 106 2.20 11.81 -4.56
N ALA A 107 3.20 11.30 -5.29
CA ALA A 107 2.99 10.78 -6.64
C ALA A 107 2.04 9.57 -6.67
N ILE A 108 2.13 8.67 -5.68
CA ILE A 108 1.20 7.54 -5.54
C ILE A 108 -0.23 8.03 -5.26
N ILE A 109 -0.38 9.02 -4.37
CA ILE A 109 -1.70 9.61 -4.07
C ILE A 109 -2.30 10.21 -5.34
N LEU A 110 -1.53 10.99 -6.11
CA LEU A 110 -1.98 11.58 -7.36
C LEU A 110 -2.36 10.50 -8.40
N ALA A 111 -1.57 9.45 -8.56
CA ALA A 111 -1.87 8.35 -9.47
C ALA A 111 -3.19 7.64 -9.12
N ILE A 112 -3.46 7.44 -7.82
CA ILE A 112 -4.74 6.88 -7.36
C ILE A 112 -5.88 7.84 -7.70
N ILE A 113 -5.75 9.13 -7.38
CA ILE A 113 -6.79 10.13 -7.67
C ILE A 113 -7.09 10.21 -9.18
N PHE A 114 -6.05 10.29 -10.02
CA PHE A 114 -6.21 10.37 -11.47
C PHE A 114 -6.92 9.16 -12.07
N LYS A 115 -6.66 7.94 -11.57
CA LYS A 115 -7.37 6.72 -12.02
C LYS A 115 -8.90 6.80 -11.85
N PHE A 116 -9.41 7.64 -10.93
CA PHE A 116 -10.84 7.74 -10.65
C PHE A 116 -11.48 9.04 -11.17
N ILE A 117 -10.69 10.04 -11.54
CA ILE A 117 -11.18 11.27 -12.19
C ILE A 117 -11.20 11.12 -13.71
N LEU A 118 -10.22 10.42 -14.30
CA LEU A 118 -10.16 10.06 -15.73
C LEU A 118 -10.80 8.70 -15.99
#